data_AF-A0A836J967-F1
#
_entry.id   AF-A0A836J967-F1
#
_cell.length_a   1.000
_cell.length_b   1.000
_cell.length_c   1.000
_cell.angle_alpha   90.00
_cell.angle_beta   90.00
_cell.angle_gamma   90.00
#
_symmetry.space_group_name_H-M   'P 1'
#
loop_
_entity.id
_entity.type
_entity.pdbx_description
1 polymer ?
#
loop_
_entity_poly.entity_id
_entity_poly.type
_entity_poly.pdbx_seq_one_letter_code
_entity_poly.pdbx_strand_id
1 'polypeptide(L)'
;RIMLFVGGPCSQGPGQVVTDDLRQPIRSHHDIQKDNAKHMKKATKHYDALASRAATNGHIIDIYSCALDQTGLLEMRQCCNSTGGHMVMGDSFNSSLFKQTFQRVFAKDGKYLKMAFNATLEVKTSREIKVSGAIGPCVSLGVKGSSVGEQEVGLGGTCQWKFCSLTPSTTTALFFEVVNQHTAPIPQGGRGCMQFITQYQHSSGQRRIRVTTVARNWADASSSLHHISAGFDQEAAAVLMSRLAVFRAESDDGPDVLRWVDRMLIRLVSKISFGEYAKDDPNSFRLAQNFSMYPQFMYHLRRSQFLQVFNNSPDETSFYRHMLMRENVADSLVMIQPVLYSYGFNGPPEAVLLDTSSIQPDRILLMDTFFQILIFHGEVNRIN
;
A
#
# COMPACT_ATOMS: atom_id res chain seq x y z
N ARG A 1 -6.72 -22.80 -2.76
CA ARG A 1 -7.25 -21.47 -2.39
C ARG A 1 -8.40 -21.71 -1.41
N ILE A 2 -8.32 -21.15 -0.22
CA ILE A 2 -9.31 -21.28 0.85
C ILE A 2 -10.12 -19.99 0.80
N MET A 3 -11.41 -20.08 0.46
CA MET A 3 -12.28 -18.92 0.33
C MET A 3 -13.26 -18.92 1.50
N LEU A 4 -13.06 -17.99 2.44
CA LEU A 4 -13.89 -17.83 3.62
C LEU A 4 -14.97 -16.77 3.34
N PHE A 5 -16.23 -17.11 3.57
CA PHE A 5 -17.36 -16.19 3.48
C PHE A 5 -17.92 -15.99 4.89
N VAL A 6 -17.85 -14.77 5.41
CA VAL A 6 -18.28 -14.43 6.78
C VAL A 6 -19.38 -13.37 6.76
N GLY A 7 -20.45 -13.66 7.51
CA GLY A 7 -21.62 -12.79 7.65
C GLY A 7 -21.73 -12.12 9.03
N GLY A 8 -20.66 -12.16 9.83
CA GLY A 8 -20.62 -11.65 11.20
C GLY A 8 -19.31 -12.03 11.88
N PRO A 9 -19.05 -11.51 13.09
CA PRO A 9 -17.85 -11.79 13.84
C PRO A 9 -17.84 -13.20 14.44
N CYS A 10 -16.66 -13.79 14.61
CA CYS A 10 -16.52 -15.06 15.30
C CYS A 10 -16.87 -14.88 16.78
N SER A 11 -17.93 -15.54 17.27
CA SER A 11 -18.41 -15.37 18.64
C SER A 11 -18.07 -16.51 19.60
N GLN A 12 -17.53 -17.63 19.08
CA GLN A 12 -17.19 -18.80 19.87
C GLN A 12 -15.88 -19.45 19.40
N GLY A 13 -15.10 -19.98 20.35
CA GLY A 13 -13.93 -20.82 20.07
C GLY A 13 -12.63 -20.04 19.81
N PRO A 14 -11.60 -20.71 19.28
CA PRO A 14 -10.35 -20.06 18.90
C PRO A 14 -10.60 -19.00 17.83
N GLY A 15 -10.05 -17.79 18.00
CA GLY A 15 -10.31 -16.69 17.07
C GLY A 15 -11.57 -15.88 17.37
N GLN A 16 -12.21 -16.07 18.54
CA GLN A 16 -13.34 -15.26 19.01
C GLN A 16 -13.00 -13.76 19.01
N VAL A 17 -13.85 -12.94 18.39
CA VAL A 17 -13.72 -11.48 18.26
C VAL A 17 -14.64 -10.74 19.23
N VAL A 18 -15.83 -11.29 19.48
CA VAL A 18 -16.84 -10.73 20.40
C VAL A 18 -17.56 -11.88 21.11
N THR A 19 -18.28 -11.61 22.21
CA THR A 19 -19.15 -12.59 22.85
C THR A 19 -20.53 -12.61 22.20
N ASP A 20 -21.35 -13.61 22.52
CA ASP A 20 -22.75 -13.68 22.06
C ASP A 20 -23.68 -12.66 22.76
N ASP A 21 -23.18 -11.93 23.78
CA ASP A 21 -23.95 -10.91 24.50
C ASP A 21 -23.94 -9.58 23.75
N LEU A 22 -25.04 -9.24 23.08
CA LEU A 22 -25.21 -8.00 22.31
C LEU A 22 -25.06 -6.71 23.14
N ARG A 23 -25.08 -6.78 24.46
CA ARG A 23 -24.77 -5.63 25.33
C ARG A 23 -23.29 -5.27 25.28
N GLN A 24 -22.44 -6.19 24.85
CA GLN A 24 -21.01 -5.99 24.67
C GLN A 24 -20.76 -5.63 23.19
N PRO A 25 -20.40 -4.36 22.89
CA PRO A 25 -20.16 -3.95 21.52
C PRO A 25 -18.90 -4.60 20.96
N ILE A 26 -18.83 -4.71 19.64
CA ILE A 26 -17.60 -5.06 18.94
C ILE A 26 -16.59 -3.93 19.15
N ARG A 27 -15.31 -4.30 19.36
CA ARG A 27 -14.22 -3.34 19.61
C ARG A 27 -14.15 -2.21 18.57
N SER A 28 -13.87 -1.01 19.06
CA SER A 28 -13.53 0.19 18.27
C SER A 28 -12.02 0.52 18.36
N HIS A 29 -11.52 1.46 17.55
CA HIS A 29 -10.14 1.97 17.69
C HIS A 29 -9.88 2.58 19.07
N HIS A 30 -10.89 3.23 19.66
CA HIS A 30 -10.80 3.80 21.00
C HIS A 30 -10.65 2.71 22.07
N ASP A 31 -11.37 1.59 21.94
CA ASP A 31 -11.21 0.46 22.86
C ASP A 31 -9.84 -0.19 22.73
N ILE A 32 -9.30 -0.28 21.51
CA ILE A 32 -7.95 -0.81 21.26
C ILE A 32 -6.90 0.11 21.90
N GLN A 33 -7.02 1.43 21.71
CA GLN A 33 -6.08 2.40 22.26
C GLN A 33 -6.07 2.41 23.79
N LYS A 34 -7.22 2.17 24.43
CA LYS A 34 -7.35 2.07 25.89
C LYS A 34 -7.08 0.66 26.44
N ASP A 35 -6.58 -0.26 25.61
CA ASP A 35 -6.37 -1.68 25.93
C ASP A 35 -7.61 -2.39 26.53
N ASN A 36 -8.80 -1.98 26.08
CA ASN A 36 -10.09 -2.53 26.50
C ASN A 36 -10.63 -3.60 25.51
N ALA A 37 -9.89 -3.90 24.45
CA ALA A 37 -10.26 -4.92 23.46
C ALA A 37 -9.89 -6.36 23.93
N LYS A 38 -10.72 -6.92 24.83
CA LYS A 38 -10.46 -8.18 25.55
C LYS A 38 -10.07 -9.38 24.67
N HIS A 39 -10.70 -9.52 23.50
CA HIS A 39 -10.56 -10.70 22.64
C HIS A 39 -9.45 -10.56 21.59
N MET A 40 -9.11 -9.32 21.21
CA MET A 40 -8.28 -9.01 20.05
C MET A 40 -6.93 -9.73 20.07
N LYS A 41 -6.15 -9.60 21.16
CA LYS A 41 -4.80 -10.18 21.26
C LYS A 41 -4.80 -11.72 21.06
N LYS A 42 -5.79 -12.42 21.63
CA LYS A 42 -5.92 -13.88 21.51
C LYS A 42 -6.37 -14.29 20.11
N ALA A 43 -7.31 -13.55 19.53
CA ALA A 43 -7.82 -13.81 18.18
C ALA A 43 -6.76 -13.54 17.11
N THR A 44 -6.08 -12.40 17.15
CA THR A 44 -4.97 -12.07 16.23
C THR A 44 -3.90 -13.16 16.27
N LYS A 45 -3.47 -13.60 17.46
CA LYS A 45 -2.49 -14.70 17.59
C LYS A 45 -2.98 -16.00 16.93
N HIS A 46 -4.26 -16.31 17.02
CA HIS A 46 -4.83 -17.50 16.39
C HIS A 46 -4.78 -17.41 14.86
N TYR A 47 -5.25 -16.29 14.29
CA TYR A 47 -5.26 -16.10 12.84
C TYR A 47 -3.86 -15.90 12.26
N ASP A 48 -2.92 -15.28 12.98
CA ASP A 48 -1.52 -15.17 12.58
C ASP A 48 -0.87 -16.56 12.47
N ALA A 49 -1.18 -17.47 13.39
CA ALA A 49 -0.72 -18.85 13.31
C ALA A 49 -1.30 -19.59 12.10
N LEU A 50 -2.57 -19.35 11.75
CA LEU A 50 -3.18 -19.89 10.53
C LEU A 50 -2.56 -19.29 9.26
N ALA A 51 -2.34 -17.98 9.24
CA ALA A 51 -1.72 -17.26 8.14
C ALA A 51 -0.30 -17.80 7.87
N SER A 52 0.52 -17.95 8.91
CA SER A 52 1.86 -18.51 8.82
C SER A 52 1.83 -19.93 8.27
N ARG A 53 0.97 -20.81 8.82
CA ARG A 53 0.81 -22.19 8.32
C ARG A 53 0.40 -22.24 6.85
N ALA A 54 -0.56 -21.42 6.45
CA ALA A 54 -1.01 -21.36 5.06
C ALA A 54 0.09 -20.86 4.14
N ALA A 55 0.80 -19.79 4.53
CA ALA A 55 1.89 -19.22 3.74
C ALA A 55 3.05 -20.21 3.56
N THR A 56 3.48 -20.90 4.63
CA THR A 56 4.49 -21.97 4.57
C THR A 56 4.07 -23.07 3.61
N ASN A 57 2.81 -23.51 3.65
CA ASN A 57 2.29 -24.54 2.76
C ASN A 57 1.97 -24.06 1.33
N GLY A 58 2.06 -22.75 1.06
CA GLY A 58 1.73 -22.19 -0.26
C GLY A 58 0.23 -22.12 -0.55
N HIS A 59 -0.57 -22.14 0.51
CA HIS A 59 -2.02 -22.00 0.43
C HIS A 59 -2.42 -20.52 0.53
N ILE A 60 -3.51 -20.18 -0.14
CA ILE A 60 -4.08 -18.83 -0.17
C ILE A 60 -5.32 -18.81 0.71
N ILE A 61 -5.51 -17.76 1.51
CA ILE A 61 -6.73 -17.52 2.26
C ILE A 61 -7.36 -16.21 1.77
N ASP A 62 -8.55 -16.30 1.18
CA ASP A 62 -9.40 -15.15 0.89
C ASP A 62 -10.47 -14.99 1.95
N ILE A 63 -10.82 -13.74 2.25
CA ILE A 63 -11.88 -13.41 3.19
C ILE A 63 -12.86 -12.49 2.48
N TYR A 64 -14.09 -12.98 2.34
CA TYR A 64 -15.25 -12.28 1.84
C TYR A 64 -16.18 -11.96 3.00
N SER A 65 -16.08 -10.74 3.52
CA SER A 65 -16.85 -10.24 4.65
C SER A 65 -18.04 -9.45 4.15
N CYS A 66 -19.25 -9.93 4.43
CA CYS A 66 -20.48 -9.18 4.15
C CYS A 66 -21.41 -9.16 5.35
N ALA A 67 -21.43 -8.05 6.07
CA ALA A 67 -22.28 -7.84 7.25
C ALA A 67 -22.52 -6.33 7.46
N LEU A 68 -23.58 -5.98 8.19
CA LEU A 68 -23.91 -4.59 8.52
C LEU A 68 -23.00 -4.01 9.62
N ASP A 69 -22.27 -4.86 10.33
CA ASP A 69 -21.32 -4.51 11.38
C ASP A 69 -20.00 -5.27 11.12
N GLN A 70 -18.99 -5.03 11.95
CA GLN A 70 -17.65 -5.60 11.81
C GLN A 70 -17.65 -7.14 11.93
N THR A 71 -16.73 -7.80 11.23
CA THR A 71 -16.63 -9.27 11.18
C THR A 71 -15.33 -9.81 11.76
N GLY A 72 -14.40 -8.93 12.15
CA GLY A 72 -13.08 -9.32 12.65
C GLY A 72 -11.99 -9.31 11.58
N LEU A 73 -12.13 -8.49 10.53
CA LEU A 73 -11.09 -8.33 9.51
C LEU A 73 -9.77 -7.87 10.11
N LEU A 74 -9.79 -7.04 11.17
CA LEU A 74 -8.58 -6.66 11.88
C LEU A 74 -7.79 -7.88 12.35
N GLU A 75 -8.42 -8.80 13.07
CA GLU A 75 -7.78 -9.98 13.63
C GLU A 75 -7.39 -10.97 12.54
N MET A 76 -8.17 -11.07 11.47
CA MET A 76 -7.94 -12.02 10.37
C MET A 76 -6.99 -11.50 9.28
N ARG A 77 -6.62 -10.21 9.29
CA ARG A 77 -5.94 -9.53 8.16
C ARG A 77 -4.69 -10.26 7.65
N GLN A 78 -3.92 -10.87 8.55
CA GLN A 78 -2.69 -11.56 8.18
C GLN A 78 -2.93 -12.78 7.30
N CYS A 79 -4.11 -13.42 7.38
CA CYS A 79 -4.47 -14.52 6.48
C CYS A 79 -4.45 -14.08 5.02
N CYS A 80 -5.00 -12.90 4.71
CA CYS A 80 -4.96 -12.33 3.37
C CYS A 80 -3.58 -11.72 3.06
N ASN A 81 -3.02 -10.92 3.98
CA ASN A 81 -1.78 -10.17 3.74
C ASN A 81 -0.59 -11.11 3.49
N SER A 82 -0.41 -12.14 4.30
CA SER A 82 0.73 -13.07 4.17
C SER A 82 0.60 -14.02 2.97
N THR A 83 -0.63 -14.33 2.54
CA THR A 83 -0.86 -15.30 1.46
C THR A 83 -1.15 -14.66 0.09
N GLY A 84 -1.35 -13.35 0.05
CA GLY A 84 -1.79 -12.63 -1.16
C GLY A 84 -3.24 -12.89 -1.54
N GLY A 85 -4.04 -13.39 -0.59
CA GLY A 85 -5.48 -13.56 -0.76
C GLY A 85 -6.23 -12.23 -0.87
N HIS A 86 -7.48 -12.29 -1.31
CA HIS A 86 -8.37 -11.15 -1.40
C HIS A 86 -9.02 -10.89 -0.03
N MET A 87 -9.09 -9.63 0.36
CA MET A 87 -9.95 -9.15 1.43
C MET A 87 -11.07 -8.33 0.79
N VAL A 88 -12.31 -8.76 0.92
CA VAL A 88 -13.48 -8.07 0.39
C VAL A 88 -14.41 -7.73 1.55
N MET A 89 -14.90 -6.50 1.55
CA MET A 89 -15.83 -5.97 2.55
C MET A 89 -17.07 -5.43 1.85
N GLY A 90 -18.24 -5.62 2.46
CA GLY A 90 -19.50 -5.04 2.00
C GLY A 90 -20.61 -5.32 3.01
N ASP A 91 -21.82 -4.85 2.73
CA ASP A 91 -22.94 -4.95 3.67
C ASP A 91 -23.71 -6.28 3.55
N SER A 92 -23.75 -6.83 2.34
CA SER A 92 -24.53 -8.02 2.03
C SER A 92 -24.00 -8.77 0.81
N PHE A 93 -23.99 -10.11 0.89
CA PHE A 93 -23.69 -10.99 -0.23
C PHE A 93 -24.72 -10.88 -1.37
N ASN A 94 -25.91 -10.35 -1.10
CA ASN A 94 -26.93 -10.17 -2.14
C ASN A 94 -26.71 -8.91 -2.99
N SER A 95 -25.79 -8.02 -2.59
CA SER A 95 -25.50 -6.78 -3.32
C SER A 95 -24.91 -7.05 -4.71
N SER A 96 -25.17 -6.13 -5.64
CA SER A 96 -24.51 -6.13 -6.96
C SER A 96 -22.99 -5.97 -6.82
N LEU A 97 -22.56 -5.15 -5.86
CA LEU A 97 -21.16 -4.91 -5.54
C LEU A 97 -20.42 -6.22 -5.24
N PHE A 98 -20.93 -7.03 -4.30
CA PHE A 98 -20.29 -8.30 -3.95
C PHE A 98 -20.28 -9.27 -5.13
N LYS A 99 -21.43 -9.46 -5.79
CA LYS A 99 -21.57 -10.43 -6.90
C LYS A 99 -20.59 -10.13 -8.03
N GLN A 100 -20.46 -8.86 -8.44
CA GLN A 100 -19.52 -8.45 -9.48
C GLN A 100 -18.07 -8.57 -9.01
N THR A 101 -17.77 -8.18 -7.76
CA THR A 101 -16.42 -8.30 -7.19
C THR A 101 -15.96 -9.75 -7.15
N PHE A 102 -16.81 -10.66 -6.70
CA PHE A 102 -16.51 -12.08 -6.62
C PHE A 102 -16.30 -12.70 -8.01
N GLN A 103 -17.09 -12.31 -9.01
CA GLN A 103 -16.89 -12.75 -10.40
C GLN A 103 -15.51 -12.31 -10.95
N ARG A 104 -15.06 -11.09 -10.63
CA ARG A 104 -13.75 -10.57 -11.09
C ARG A 104 -12.57 -11.36 -10.56
N VAL A 105 -12.69 -12.03 -9.41
CA VAL A 105 -11.64 -12.92 -8.87
C VAL A 105 -11.29 -14.01 -9.88
N PHE A 106 -12.28 -14.51 -10.62
CA PHE A 106 -12.11 -15.56 -11.64
C PHE A 106 -11.95 -15.00 -13.06
N ALA A 107 -11.56 -13.73 -13.20
CA ALA A 107 -11.30 -13.14 -14.50
C ALA A 107 -10.27 -13.95 -15.28
N LYS A 108 -10.54 -14.12 -16.57
CA LYS A 108 -9.70 -14.89 -17.49
C LYS A 108 -8.88 -13.97 -18.39
N ASP A 109 -7.72 -14.46 -18.79
CA ASP A 109 -6.93 -13.97 -19.90
C ASP A 109 -6.87 -15.07 -20.98
N GLY A 110 -7.62 -14.85 -22.05
CA GLY A 110 -7.97 -15.91 -23.01
C GLY A 110 -8.66 -17.10 -22.31
N LYS A 111 -7.99 -18.26 -22.32
CA LYS A 111 -8.53 -19.51 -21.75
C LYS A 111 -8.27 -19.67 -20.24
N TYR A 112 -7.29 -18.96 -19.70
CA TYR A 112 -6.73 -19.23 -18.37
C TYR A 112 -7.12 -18.14 -17.36
N LEU A 113 -7.13 -18.47 -16.07
CA LEU A 113 -7.38 -17.47 -15.03
C LEU A 113 -6.20 -16.50 -14.91
N LYS A 114 -6.46 -15.22 -14.63
CA LYS A 114 -5.41 -14.21 -14.43
C LYS A 114 -4.55 -14.44 -13.18
N MET A 115 -4.98 -15.31 -12.28
CA MET A 115 -4.24 -15.64 -11.07
C MET A 115 -3.08 -16.61 -11.32
N ALA A 116 -2.02 -16.44 -10.54
CA ALA A 116 -0.85 -17.31 -10.45
C ALA A 116 -0.64 -17.74 -9.01
N PHE A 117 0.05 -18.86 -8.81
CA PHE A 117 0.14 -19.54 -7.52
C PHE A 117 1.58 -19.86 -7.13
N ASN A 118 1.81 -19.99 -5.83
CA ASN A 118 3.04 -20.48 -5.21
C ASN A 118 4.30 -19.91 -5.86
N ALA A 119 4.37 -18.59 -5.90
CA ALA A 119 5.47 -17.89 -6.51
C ALA A 119 6.59 -17.62 -5.52
N THR A 120 7.82 -17.66 -6.03
CA THR A 120 9.04 -17.27 -5.32
C THR A 120 9.71 -16.16 -6.11
N LEU A 121 9.87 -15.00 -5.47
CA LEU A 121 10.66 -13.88 -5.97
C LEU A 121 12.06 -13.98 -5.37
N GLU A 122 13.07 -14.05 -6.22
CA GLU A 122 14.48 -13.89 -5.85
C GLU A 122 15.00 -12.57 -6.42
N VAL A 123 15.71 -11.82 -5.58
CA VAL A 123 16.34 -10.54 -5.95
C VAL A 123 17.85 -10.70 -5.93
N LYS A 124 18.49 -10.40 -7.06
CA LYS A 124 19.94 -10.34 -7.22
C LYS A 124 20.37 -8.92 -7.52
N THR A 125 21.48 -8.50 -6.96
CA THR A 125 21.98 -7.12 -7.06
C THR A 125 23.47 -7.11 -7.38
N SER A 126 23.95 -6.01 -7.96
CA SER A 126 25.39 -5.70 -7.95
C SER A 126 25.93 -5.67 -6.52
N ARG A 127 27.24 -5.89 -6.34
CA ARG A 127 27.88 -5.98 -5.01
C ARG A 127 27.59 -4.77 -4.13
N GLU A 128 27.49 -3.59 -4.75
CA GLU A 128 27.36 -2.28 -4.11
C GLU A 128 25.92 -1.92 -3.71
N ILE A 129 24.94 -2.73 -4.11
CA ILE A 129 23.53 -2.56 -3.78
C ILE A 129 23.10 -3.78 -2.97
N LYS A 130 22.44 -3.57 -1.84
CA LYS A 130 21.80 -4.64 -1.08
C LYS A 130 20.32 -4.40 -0.97
N VAL A 131 19.55 -5.48 -0.80
CA VAL A 131 18.12 -5.43 -0.53
C VAL A 131 17.92 -5.40 0.99
N SER A 132 17.27 -4.34 1.47
CA SER A 132 16.91 -4.12 2.87
C SER A 132 15.65 -4.88 3.25
N GLY A 133 14.72 -5.03 2.31
CA GLY A 133 13.53 -5.85 2.51
C GLY A 133 12.37 -5.50 1.58
N ALA A 134 11.21 -6.06 1.88
CA ALA A 134 9.99 -5.89 1.08
C ALA A 134 8.78 -5.48 1.93
N ILE A 135 7.88 -4.67 1.35
CA ILE A 135 6.56 -4.40 1.92
C ILE A 135 5.50 -4.71 0.85
N GLY A 136 4.65 -5.69 1.13
CA GLY A 136 3.60 -6.14 0.23
C GLY A 136 3.04 -7.50 0.64
N PRO A 137 2.22 -8.13 -0.21
CA PRO A 137 1.51 -9.36 0.11
C PRO A 137 2.40 -10.62 -0.05
N CYS A 138 3.47 -10.70 0.74
CA CYS A 138 4.43 -11.79 0.70
C CYS A 138 4.90 -12.22 2.09
N VAL A 139 5.64 -13.32 2.15
CA VAL A 139 6.38 -13.75 3.34
C VAL A 139 7.85 -13.94 3.02
N SER A 140 8.71 -13.65 3.99
CA SER A 140 10.15 -13.90 3.90
C SER A 140 10.44 -15.40 3.88
N LEU A 141 11.35 -15.84 3.01
CA LEU A 141 11.88 -17.21 3.03
C LEU A 141 13.15 -17.35 3.89
N GLY A 142 13.63 -16.26 4.50
CA GLY A 142 14.84 -16.27 5.34
C GLY A 142 16.13 -16.67 4.60
N VAL A 143 16.13 -16.60 3.26
CA VAL A 143 17.28 -16.97 2.44
C VAL A 143 18.31 -15.84 2.49
N LYS A 144 19.41 -16.11 3.17
CA LYS A 144 20.57 -15.21 3.21
C LYS A 144 21.34 -15.28 1.89
N GLY A 145 22.06 -14.22 1.56
CA GLY A 145 22.86 -14.16 0.35
C GLY A 145 23.66 -12.88 0.25
N SER A 146 24.54 -12.81 -0.73
CA SER A 146 25.39 -11.63 -0.98
C SER A 146 24.60 -10.38 -1.32
N SER A 147 23.33 -10.49 -1.72
CA SER A 147 22.45 -9.36 -1.99
C SER A 147 21.71 -8.83 -0.75
N VAL A 148 21.76 -9.52 0.40
CA VAL A 148 21.00 -9.11 1.60
C VAL A 148 21.73 -7.99 2.34
N GLY A 149 20.98 -6.95 2.72
CA GLY A 149 21.47 -5.80 3.46
C GLY A 149 21.49 -6.02 4.97
N GLU A 150 22.24 -5.18 5.68
CA GLU A 150 22.26 -5.20 7.14
C GLU A 150 21.08 -4.42 7.73
N GLN A 151 20.66 -3.33 7.07
CA GLN A 151 19.50 -2.56 7.49
C GLN A 151 18.20 -3.23 6.99
N GLU A 152 17.38 -3.73 7.92
CA GLU A 152 16.09 -4.35 7.58
C GLU A 152 14.97 -3.31 7.44
N VAL A 153 14.18 -3.44 6.38
CA VAL A 153 12.95 -2.65 6.15
C VAL A 153 11.81 -3.58 5.78
N GLY A 154 10.71 -3.54 6.55
CA GLY A 154 9.58 -4.43 6.31
C GLY A 154 9.96 -5.90 6.54
N LEU A 155 9.63 -6.75 5.58
CA LEU A 155 10.01 -8.16 5.54
C LEU A 155 11.47 -8.29 5.05
N GLY A 156 12.41 -7.94 5.92
CA GLY A 156 13.85 -7.92 5.65
C GLY A 156 14.58 -9.24 5.86
N GLY A 157 15.91 -9.15 5.89
CA GLY A 157 16.79 -10.27 6.25
C GLY A 157 16.80 -11.43 5.25
N THR A 158 16.36 -11.21 4.01
CA THR A 158 16.26 -12.23 2.96
C THR A 158 16.48 -11.60 1.58
N CYS A 159 16.90 -12.39 0.60
CA CYS A 159 16.83 -12.03 -0.83
C CYS A 159 15.73 -12.78 -1.57
N GLN A 160 14.94 -13.59 -0.85
CA GLN A 160 13.81 -14.34 -1.41
C GLN A 160 12.52 -14.18 -0.60
N TRP A 161 11.42 -13.99 -1.32
CA TRP A 161 10.06 -13.89 -0.77
C TRP A 161 9.12 -14.85 -1.48
N LYS A 162 8.16 -15.39 -0.74
CA LYS A 162 7.10 -16.24 -1.26
C LYS A 162 5.79 -15.48 -1.36
N PHE A 163 5.08 -15.70 -2.45
CA PHE A 163 3.74 -15.19 -2.72
C PHE A 163 2.83 -16.39 -3.00
N CYS A 164 1.85 -16.65 -2.14
CA CYS A 164 0.98 -17.82 -2.37
C CYS A 164 0.02 -17.59 -3.54
N SER A 165 -0.42 -16.33 -3.73
CA SER A 165 -1.15 -15.86 -4.90
C SER A 165 -0.47 -14.66 -5.54
N LEU A 166 -0.51 -14.58 -6.86
CA LEU A 166 -0.18 -13.40 -7.64
C LEU A 166 -1.32 -13.09 -8.62
N THR A 167 -1.50 -11.82 -8.94
CA THR A 167 -2.35 -11.32 -10.03
C THR A 167 -1.52 -10.31 -10.84
N PRO A 168 -1.94 -9.93 -12.06
CA PRO A 168 -1.20 -8.96 -12.85
C PRO A 168 -1.04 -7.59 -12.19
N SER A 169 -1.93 -7.23 -11.26
CA SER A 169 -1.85 -5.98 -10.49
C SER A 169 -1.04 -6.09 -9.20
N THR A 170 -0.65 -7.30 -8.77
CA THR A 170 0.08 -7.51 -7.51
C THR A 170 1.41 -6.77 -7.52
N THR A 171 1.54 -5.76 -6.67
CA THR A 171 2.69 -4.86 -6.59
C THR A 171 3.31 -4.90 -5.19
N THR A 172 4.62 -5.12 -5.12
CA THR A 172 5.39 -5.16 -3.87
C THR A 172 6.47 -4.08 -3.89
N ALA A 173 6.63 -3.38 -2.77
CA ALA A 173 7.70 -2.41 -2.58
C ALA A 173 8.98 -3.15 -2.16
N LEU A 174 10.08 -2.91 -2.86
CA LEU A 174 11.40 -3.43 -2.51
C LEU A 174 12.30 -2.25 -2.14
N PHE A 175 12.93 -2.34 -0.97
CA PHE A 175 13.82 -1.31 -0.44
C PHE A 175 15.26 -1.76 -0.58
N PHE A 176 16.12 -0.85 -1.01
CA PHE A 176 17.52 -1.10 -1.26
C PHE A 176 18.39 -0.11 -0.51
N GLU A 177 19.58 -0.56 -0.16
CA GLU A 177 20.64 0.26 0.41
C GLU A 177 21.88 0.23 -0.48
N VAL A 178 22.57 1.36 -0.56
CA VAL A 178 23.87 1.47 -1.21
C VAL A 178 24.93 1.21 -0.15
N VAL A 179 25.73 0.17 -0.33
CA VAL A 179 26.79 -0.23 0.62
C VAL A 179 28.19 0.18 0.17
N ASN A 180 28.32 0.83 -0.99
CA ASN A 180 29.61 1.34 -1.43
C ASN A 180 30.09 2.45 -0.48
N GLN A 181 31.37 2.43 -0.11
CA GLN A 181 31.94 3.46 0.75
C GLN A 181 31.90 4.82 0.05
N HIS A 182 31.68 5.90 0.80
CA HIS A 182 31.51 7.24 0.24
C HIS A 182 32.75 7.73 -0.56
N THR A 183 33.94 7.26 -0.19
CA THR A 183 35.21 7.57 -0.86
C THR A 183 35.59 6.58 -1.97
N ALA A 184 34.83 5.50 -2.15
CA ALA A 184 35.12 4.50 -3.16
C ALA A 184 34.80 5.04 -4.57
N PRO A 185 35.60 4.68 -5.59
CA PRO A 185 35.33 5.10 -6.96
C PRO A 185 34.00 4.53 -7.45
N ILE A 186 33.42 5.17 -8.47
CA ILE A 186 32.25 4.66 -9.17
C ILE A 186 32.58 3.24 -9.69
N PRO A 187 31.71 2.23 -9.43
CA PRO A 187 31.95 0.86 -9.86
C PRO A 187 32.21 0.74 -11.35
N GLN A 188 33.04 -0.24 -11.72
CA GLN A 188 33.39 -0.51 -13.12
C GLN A 188 32.12 -0.76 -13.95
N GLY A 189 31.98 -0.05 -15.07
CA GLY A 189 30.77 -0.06 -15.91
C GLY A 189 29.72 0.99 -15.52
N GLY A 190 29.93 1.75 -14.44
CA GLY A 190 29.15 2.95 -14.11
C GLY A 190 27.68 2.70 -13.77
N ARG A 191 27.25 1.43 -13.62
CA ARG A 191 25.85 1.06 -13.42
C ARG A 191 25.68 0.04 -12.29
N GLY A 192 24.67 0.26 -11.46
CA GLY A 192 24.15 -0.72 -10.54
C GLY A 192 23.03 -1.52 -11.19
N CYS A 193 23.09 -2.84 -11.10
CA CYS A 193 22.11 -3.76 -11.67
C CYS A 193 21.29 -4.43 -10.57
N MET A 194 20.00 -4.62 -10.85
CA MET A 194 19.07 -5.38 -10.02
C MET A 194 18.30 -6.32 -10.94
N GLN A 195 18.23 -7.59 -10.55
CA GLN A 195 17.51 -8.63 -11.28
C GLN A 195 16.46 -9.27 -10.37
N PHE A 196 15.23 -9.33 -10.88
CA PHE A 196 14.06 -9.90 -10.23
C PHE A 196 13.70 -11.19 -10.96
N ILE A 197 13.72 -12.31 -10.24
CA ILE A 197 13.42 -13.64 -10.78
C ILE A 197 12.20 -14.16 -10.05
N THR A 198 11.05 -14.15 -10.71
CA THR A 198 9.79 -14.68 -10.15
C THR A 198 9.47 -16.02 -10.78
N GLN A 199 9.62 -17.10 -10.01
CA GLN A 199 9.17 -18.43 -10.40
C GLN A 199 7.75 -18.63 -9.88
N TYR A 200 6.81 -19.12 -10.68
CA TYR A 200 5.43 -19.30 -10.25
C TYR A 200 4.71 -20.41 -11.02
N GLN A 201 3.61 -20.91 -10.45
CA GLN A 201 2.68 -21.80 -11.13
C GLN A 201 1.59 -20.97 -11.81
N HIS A 202 1.56 -21.02 -13.14
CA HIS A 202 0.50 -20.41 -13.94
C HIS A 202 -0.82 -21.19 -13.77
N SER A 203 -1.97 -20.55 -13.95
CA SER A 203 -3.29 -21.19 -13.86
C SER A 203 -3.52 -22.33 -14.87
N SER A 204 -2.68 -22.45 -15.90
CA SER A 204 -2.64 -23.61 -16.80
C SER A 204 -1.98 -24.86 -16.20
N GLY A 205 -1.35 -24.75 -15.02
CA GLY A 205 -0.53 -25.79 -14.40
C GLY A 205 0.96 -25.73 -14.76
N GLN A 206 1.34 -24.94 -15.75
CA GLN A 206 2.75 -24.77 -16.12
C GLN A 206 3.53 -24.00 -15.06
N ARG A 207 4.78 -24.40 -14.82
CA ARG A 207 5.75 -23.58 -14.08
C ARG A 207 6.36 -22.56 -15.03
N ARG A 208 6.40 -21.30 -14.62
CA ARG A 208 6.94 -20.19 -15.40
C ARG A 208 7.97 -19.43 -14.58
N ILE A 209 8.90 -18.80 -15.28
CA ILE A 209 9.89 -17.90 -14.71
C ILE A 209 9.76 -16.56 -15.41
N ARG A 210 9.53 -15.50 -14.65
CA ARG A 210 9.58 -14.12 -15.14
C ARG A 210 10.88 -13.49 -14.64
N VAL A 211 11.71 -13.03 -15.57
CA VAL A 211 12.97 -12.35 -15.24
C VAL A 211 12.87 -10.89 -15.69
N THR A 212 13.20 -9.97 -14.80
CA THR A 212 13.29 -8.54 -15.11
C THR A 212 14.62 -8.03 -14.59
N THR A 213 15.45 -7.49 -15.48
CA THR A 213 16.73 -6.90 -15.11
C THR A 213 16.66 -5.40 -15.38
N VAL A 214 16.99 -4.60 -14.36
CA VAL A 214 17.08 -3.15 -14.47
C VAL A 214 18.49 -2.70 -14.13
N ALA A 215 18.95 -1.65 -14.78
CA ALA A 215 20.21 -0.98 -14.47
C ALA A 215 19.95 0.52 -14.23
N ARG A 216 20.69 1.10 -13.29
CA ARG A 216 20.69 2.55 -13.02
C ARG A 216 22.13 3.04 -12.94
N ASN A 217 22.37 4.24 -13.45
CA ASN A 217 23.71 4.84 -13.44
C ASN A 217 24.08 5.23 -12.01
N TRP A 218 25.34 5.03 -11.65
CA TRP A 218 25.92 5.64 -10.46
C TRP A 218 26.16 7.13 -10.71
N ALA A 219 26.01 7.92 -9.66
CA ALA A 219 26.32 9.34 -9.68
C ALA A 219 27.11 9.70 -8.43
N ASP A 220 28.12 10.56 -8.58
CA ASP A 220 28.83 11.14 -7.44
C ASP A 220 27.97 12.26 -6.84
N ALA A 221 27.57 12.08 -5.58
CA ALA A 221 26.68 13.01 -4.90
C ALA A 221 27.30 14.41 -4.69
N SER A 222 28.63 14.54 -4.71
CA SER A 222 29.32 15.81 -4.49
C SER A 222 29.32 16.70 -5.74
N SER A 223 29.44 16.10 -6.92
CA SER A 223 29.54 16.80 -8.21
C SER A 223 28.25 16.75 -9.03
N SER A 224 27.40 15.73 -8.81
CA SER A 224 26.28 15.39 -9.69
C SER A 224 24.93 15.34 -8.97
N LEU A 225 24.75 16.15 -7.92
CA LEU A 225 23.48 16.22 -7.17
C LEU A 225 22.29 16.54 -8.08
N HIS A 226 22.45 17.42 -9.08
CA HIS A 226 21.41 17.73 -10.05
C HIS A 226 20.95 16.49 -10.85
N HIS A 227 21.87 15.57 -11.20
CA HIS A 227 21.50 14.33 -11.89
C HIS A 227 20.72 13.37 -10.99
N ILE A 228 21.07 13.31 -9.70
CA ILE A 228 20.33 12.50 -8.71
C ILE A 228 18.93 13.08 -8.53
N SER A 229 18.83 14.41 -8.34
CA SER A 229 17.57 15.12 -8.18
C SER A 229 16.67 14.91 -9.40
N ALA A 230 17.20 15.06 -10.63
CA ALA A 230 16.44 14.84 -11.86
C ALA A 230 15.91 13.40 -12.02
N GLY A 231 16.54 12.41 -11.36
CA GLY A 231 16.08 11.03 -11.34
C GLY A 231 15.00 10.73 -10.30
N PHE A 232 14.56 11.73 -9.52
CA PHE A 232 13.53 11.53 -8.50
C PHE A 232 12.14 11.39 -9.10
N ASP A 233 11.48 10.29 -8.77
CA ASP A 233 10.09 10.00 -9.09
C ASP A 233 9.23 10.28 -7.86
N GLN A 234 8.59 11.45 -7.82
CA GLN A 234 7.77 11.89 -6.68
C GLN A 234 6.54 11.01 -6.45
N GLU A 235 5.98 10.42 -7.50
CA GLU A 235 4.80 9.56 -7.46
C GLU A 235 5.16 8.22 -6.81
N ALA A 236 6.19 7.55 -7.33
CA ALA A 236 6.68 6.31 -6.75
C ALA A 236 7.20 6.52 -5.31
N ALA A 237 7.90 7.62 -5.05
CA ALA A 237 8.39 7.96 -3.71
C ALA A 237 7.23 8.17 -2.72
N ALA A 238 6.16 8.85 -3.12
CA ALA A 238 4.98 9.05 -2.27
C ALA A 238 4.32 7.71 -1.91
N VAL A 239 4.16 6.79 -2.87
CA VAL A 239 3.59 5.46 -2.62
C VAL A 239 4.50 4.62 -1.72
N LEU A 240 5.81 4.61 -1.96
CA LEU A 240 6.77 3.88 -1.12
C LEU A 240 6.78 4.40 0.32
N MET A 241 6.74 5.73 0.50
CA MET A 241 6.66 6.37 1.81
C MET A 241 5.34 6.09 2.52
N SER A 242 4.24 6.05 1.76
CA SER A 242 2.92 5.69 2.29
C SER A 242 2.90 4.24 2.80
N ARG A 243 3.47 3.29 2.05
CA ARG A 243 3.61 1.90 2.49
C ARG A 243 4.48 1.79 3.74
N LEU A 244 5.58 2.55 3.81
CA LEU A 244 6.44 2.55 5.00
C LEU A 244 5.73 3.15 6.22
N ALA A 245 4.98 4.25 6.04
CA ALA A 245 4.20 4.88 7.10
C ALA A 245 3.11 3.94 7.63
N VAL A 246 2.35 3.28 6.74
CA VAL A 246 1.30 2.36 7.13
C VAL A 246 1.86 1.10 7.79
N PHE A 247 2.98 0.57 7.30
CA PHE A 247 3.67 -0.55 7.93
C PHE A 247 4.12 -0.19 9.37
N ARG A 248 4.70 1.01 9.55
CA ARG A 248 5.04 1.52 10.90
C ARG A 248 3.81 1.67 11.78
N ALA A 249 2.70 2.18 11.23
CA ALA A 249 1.43 2.35 11.94
C ALA A 249 0.72 1.03 12.33
N GLU A 250 1.29 -0.15 12.03
CA GLU A 250 0.85 -1.41 12.62
C GLU A 250 1.48 -1.70 13.98
N SER A 251 2.64 -1.10 14.29
CA SER A 251 3.40 -1.33 15.53
C SER A 251 3.54 -0.07 16.39
N ASP A 252 3.73 1.09 15.75
CA ASP A 252 3.94 2.38 16.39
C ASP A 252 2.61 3.13 16.58
N ASP A 253 2.59 4.07 17.54
CA ASP A 253 1.43 4.94 17.77
C ASP A 253 1.24 5.96 16.63
N GLY A 254 -0.02 6.25 16.29
CA GLY A 254 -0.40 7.10 15.15
C GLY A 254 0.28 8.48 15.15
N PRO A 255 0.27 9.26 16.25
CA PRO A 255 0.93 10.56 16.33
C PRO A 255 2.44 10.51 16.03
N ASP A 256 3.12 9.42 16.40
CA ASP A 256 4.56 9.28 16.17
C ASP A 256 4.87 8.96 14.71
N VAL A 257 4.02 8.17 14.05
CA VAL A 257 4.12 7.93 12.60
C VAL A 257 3.91 9.24 11.83
N LEU A 258 2.94 10.08 12.21
CA LEU A 258 2.70 11.38 11.57
C LEU A 258 3.90 12.32 11.72
N ARG A 259 4.45 12.43 12.94
CA ARG A 259 5.68 13.21 13.19
C ARG A 259 6.85 12.68 12.37
N TRP A 260 6.95 11.37 12.20
CA TRP A 260 7.99 10.76 11.37
C TRP A 260 7.81 11.13 9.89
N VAL A 261 6.60 11.07 9.34
CA VAL A 261 6.30 11.52 7.96
C VAL A 261 6.68 12.99 7.78
N ASP A 262 6.25 13.87 8.70
CA ASP A 262 6.55 15.30 8.65
C ASP A 262 8.07 15.55 8.70
N ARG A 263 8.81 14.83 9.57
CA ARG A 263 10.28 14.92 9.63
C ARG A 263 10.95 14.45 8.33
N MET A 264 10.44 13.40 7.68
CA MET A 264 11.00 12.92 6.42
C MET A 264 10.76 13.92 5.29
N LEU A 265 9.56 14.53 5.23
CA LEU A 265 9.25 15.60 4.29
C LEU A 265 10.19 16.79 4.46
N ILE A 266 10.36 17.29 5.70
CA ILE A 266 11.25 18.42 6.00
C ILE A 266 12.69 18.08 5.58
N ARG A 267 13.20 16.89 5.92
CA ARG A 267 14.56 16.48 5.53
C ARG A 267 14.76 16.43 4.03
N LEU A 268 13.79 15.92 3.28
CA LEU A 268 13.85 15.86 1.82
C LEU A 268 13.92 17.27 1.24
N VAL A 269 12.94 18.11 1.62
CA VAL A 269 12.80 19.48 1.13
C VAL A 269 14.03 20.33 1.47
N SER A 270 14.51 20.30 2.71
CA SER A 270 15.70 21.06 3.12
C SER A 270 16.96 20.63 2.38
N LYS A 271 17.08 19.35 2.02
CA LYS A 271 18.25 18.82 1.30
C LYS A 271 18.25 19.20 -0.18
N ILE A 272 17.08 19.16 -0.83
CA ILE A 272 16.96 19.43 -2.27
C ILE A 272 16.90 20.92 -2.57
N SER A 273 16.24 21.71 -1.73
CA SER A 273 16.21 23.17 -1.86
C SER A 273 17.44 23.85 -1.26
N PHE A 274 18.51 23.11 -0.94
CA PHE A 274 19.71 23.69 -0.34
C PHE A 274 20.36 24.71 -1.28
N GLY A 275 20.34 26.00 -0.90
CA GLY A 275 20.82 27.12 -1.72
C GLY A 275 19.74 27.77 -2.60
N GLU A 276 18.52 27.25 -2.63
CA GLU A 276 17.38 27.79 -3.40
C GLU A 276 16.39 28.62 -2.55
N TYR A 277 16.62 28.72 -1.23
CA TYR A 277 15.86 29.58 -0.33
C TYR A 277 16.79 30.46 0.49
N ALA A 278 16.33 31.68 0.78
CA ALA A 278 16.96 32.58 1.73
C ALA A 278 16.62 32.12 3.15
N LYS A 279 17.65 32.04 4.00
CA LYS A 279 17.48 31.70 5.41
C LYS A 279 16.55 32.73 6.06
N ASP A 280 15.61 32.25 6.86
CA ASP A 280 14.63 33.05 7.59
C ASP A 280 13.62 33.83 6.71
N ASP A 281 13.54 33.54 5.39
CA ASP A 281 12.51 34.06 4.48
C ASP A 281 11.67 32.93 3.84
N PRO A 282 10.47 32.65 4.37
CA PRO A 282 9.58 31.62 3.82
C PRO A 282 9.11 31.87 2.38
N ASN A 283 9.09 33.12 1.91
CA ASN A 283 8.57 33.45 0.57
C ASN A 283 9.57 33.11 -0.54
N SER A 284 10.85 33.00 -0.19
CA SER A 284 11.92 32.60 -1.10
C SER A 284 11.85 31.12 -1.48
N PHE A 285 11.08 30.31 -0.76
CA PHE A 285 11.07 28.86 -0.92
C PHE A 285 10.47 28.43 -2.28
N ARG A 286 11.23 27.60 -2.99
CA ARG A 286 10.87 27.02 -4.29
C ARG A 286 11.24 25.54 -4.34
N LEU A 287 10.49 24.80 -5.16
CA LEU A 287 10.74 23.40 -5.46
C LEU A 287 10.77 23.23 -6.98
N ALA A 288 11.70 22.41 -7.45
CA ALA A 288 11.72 21.95 -8.83
C ALA A 288 10.48 21.10 -9.16
N GLN A 289 10.09 21.06 -10.43
CA GLN A 289 8.85 20.44 -10.91
C GLN A 289 8.74 18.94 -10.57
N ASN A 290 9.86 18.24 -10.50
CA ASN A 290 9.94 16.84 -10.11
C ASN A 290 9.72 16.60 -8.60
N PHE A 291 9.67 17.65 -7.78
CA PHE A 291 9.39 17.58 -6.34
C PHE A 291 8.11 18.33 -5.93
N SER A 292 7.51 19.12 -6.82
CA SER A 292 6.44 20.06 -6.46
C SER A 292 5.17 19.39 -5.96
N MET A 293 4.85 18.17 -6.42
CA MET A 293 3.67 17.41 -5.99
C MET A 293 3.92 16.60 -4.70
N TYR A 294 5.17 16.30 -4.37
CA TYR A 294 5.51 15.46 -3.23
C TYR A 294 4.96 16.00 -1.88
N PRO A 295 5.10 17.30 -1.54
CA PRO A 295 4.47 17.86 -0.34
C PRO A 295 2.94 17.72 -0.35
N GLN A 296 2.31 17.86 -1.52
CA GLN A 296 0.86 17.69 -1.66
C GLN A 296 0.44 16.25 -1.37
N PHE A 297 1.16 15.25 -1.89
CA PHE A 297 0.91 13.85 -1.55
C PHE A 297 1.05 13.58 -0.05
N MET A 298 2.09 14.12 0.60
CA MET A 298 2.27 13.97 2.04
C MET A 298 1.17 14.66 2.86
N TYR A 299 0.67 15.81 2.38
CA TYR A 299 -0.47 16.52 2.98
C TYR A 299 -1.77 15.71 2.92
N HIS A 300 -2.03 14.98 1.84
CA HIS A 300 -3.17 14.08 1.76
C HIS A 300 -2.95 12.79 2.56
N LEU A 301 -1.77 12.16 2.46
CA LEU A 301 -1.41 10.96 3.22
C LEU A 301 -1.62 11.13 4.72
N ARG A 302 -1.10 12.21 5.32
CA ARG A 302 -1.15 12.43 6.78
C ARG A 302 -2.57 12.63 7.33
N ARG A 303 -3.55 12.90 6.46
CA ARG A 303 -4.96 13.10 6.79
C ARG A 303 -5.86 11.97 6.26
N SER A 304 -5.29 11.06 5.49
CA SER A 304 -6.01 9.91 4.94
C SER A 304 -6.41 8.92 6.03
N GLN A 305 -7.43 8.12 5.73
CA GLN A 305 -7.91 7.02 6.56
C GLN A 305 -6.87 5.92 6.81
N PHE A 306 -5.73 5.93 6.10
CA PHE A 306 -4.62 5.00 6.36
C PHE A 306 -3.90 5.30 7.69
N LEU A 307 -3.78 6.58 8.05
CA LEU A 307 -3.06 7.05 9.24
C LEU A 307 -3.99 7.69 10.28
N GLN A 308 -5.00 8.44 9.84
CA GLN A 308 -6.03 9.01 10.71
C GLN A 308 -7.24 8.08 10.76
N VAL A 309 -7.25 7.18 11.73
CA VAL A 309 -8.26 6.11 11.82
C VAL A 309 -9.55 6.54 12.52
N PHE A 310 -9.66 7.81 12.94
CA PHE A 310 -10.91 8.36 13.48
C PHE A 310 -12.03 8.30 12.43
N ASN A 311 -13.27 8.11 12.87
CA ASN A 311 -14.45 7.84 12.02
C ASN A 311 -14.40 6.56 11.17
N ASN A 312 -13.40 5.70 11.37
CA ASN A 312 -13.35 4.38 10.75
C ASN A 312 -13.43 3.32 11.83
N SER A 313 -13.98 2.17 11.48
CA SER A 313 -13.86 0.95 12.27
C SER A 313 -12.47 0.32 12.08
N PRO A 314 -12.01 -0.50 13.03
CA PRO A 314 -10.79 -1.28 12.86
C PRO A 314 -10.78 -2.21 11.63
N ASP A 315 -11.94 -2.74 11.24
CA ASP A 315 -12.08 -3.59 10.05
C ASP A 315 -11.92 -2.79 8.75
N GLU A 316 -12.56 -1.62 8.64
CA GLU A 316 -12.42 -0.72 7.49
C GLU A 316 -10.97 -0.27 7.32
N THR A 317 -10.32 0.13 8.42
CA THR A 317 -8.90 0.52 8.39
C THR A 317 -8.03 -0.63 7.87
N SER A 318 -8.29 -1.86 8.31
CA SER A 318 -7.55 -3.04 7.87
C SER A 318 -7.77 -3.32 6.38
N PHE A 319 -8.99 -3.14 5.89
CA PHE A 319 -9.34 -3.26 4.47
C PHE A 319 -8.63 -2.20 3.62
N TYR A 320 -8.67 -0.92 4.02
CA TYR A 320 -7.99 0.15 3.27
C TYR A 320 -6.49 -0.10 3.21
N ARG A 321 -5.86 -0.41 4.35
CA ARG A 321 -4.42 -0.72 4.40
C ARG A 321 -4.07 -1.93 3.54
N HIS A 322 -4.91 -2.97 3.52
CA HIS A 322 -4.71 -4.15 2.65
C HIS A 322 -4.61 -3.77 1.17
N MET A 323 -5.48 -2.86 0.69
CA MET A 323 -5.46 -2.43 -0.72
C MET A 323 -4.21 -1.63 -1.07
N LEU A 324 -3.82 -0.66 -0.22
CA LEU A 324 -2.61 0.14 -0.45
C LEU A 324 -1.33 -0.72 -0.53
N MET A 325 -1.27 -1.83 0.20
CA MET A 325 -0.11 -2.72 0.24
C MET A 325 0.08 -3.57 -1.02
N ARG A 326 -0.94 -3.68 -1.87
CA ARG A 326 -0.92 -4.60 -3.03
C ARG A 326 -1.10 -3.92 -4.38
N GLU A 327 -1.66 -2.71 -4.44
CA GLU A 327 -1.96 -2.04 -5.71
C GLU A 327 -0.76 -1.29 -6.32
N ASN A 328 -0.85 -0.97 -7.62
CA ASN A 328 0.23 -0.29 -8.34
C ASN A 328 0.36 1.20 -7.93
N VAL A 329 1.33 1.92 -8.53
CA VAL A 329 1.58 3.33 -8.22
C VAL A 329 0.36 4.21 -8.51
N ALA A 330 -0.24 4.08 -9.69
CA ALA A 330 -1.37 4.92 -10.10
C ALA A 330 -2.57 4.75 -9.16
N ASP A 331 -2.98 3.51 -8.89
CA ASP A 331 -4.10 3.21 -8.00
C ASP A 331 -3.80 3.63 -6.55
N SER A 332 -2.56 3.47 -6.10
CA SER A 332 -2.13 3.93 -4.77
C SER A 332 -2.15 5.45 -4.65
N LEU A 333 -1.84 6.19 -5.72
CA LEU A 333 -1.94 7.65 -5.70
C LEU A 333 -3.38 8.12 -5.61
N VAL A 334 -4.31 7.50 -6.35
CA VAL A 334 -5.75 7.81 -6.25
C VAL A 334 -6.27 7.55 -4.83
N MET A 335 -5.80 6.46 -4.19
CA MET A 335 -6.08 6.16 -2.78
C MET A 335 -5.56 7.24 -1.81
N ILE A 336 -4.37 7.79 -2.06
CA ILE A 336 -3.74 8.80 -1.19
C ILE A 336 -4.37 10.17 -1.42
N GLN A 337 -4.46 10.58 -2.68
CA GLN A 337 -5.01 11.83 -3.16
C GLN A 337 -6.10 11.52 -4.20
N PRO A 338 -7.37 11.55 -3.77
CA PRO A 338 -8.49 11.37 -4.69
C PRO A 338 -8.44 12.34 -5.87
N VAL A 339 -8.85 11.85 -7.03
CA VAL A 339 -8.89 12.66 -8.26
C VAL A 339 -10.29 13.27 -8.38
N LEU A 340 -10.34 14.55 -8.75
CA LEU A 340 -11.58 15.29 -8.96
C LEU A 340 -11.61 15.84 -10.39
N TYR A 341 -12.61 15.42 -11.16
CA TYR A 341 -12.85 15.95 -12.50
C TYR A 341 -14.06 16.89 -12.50
N SER A 342 -13.91 18.02 -13.16
CA SER A 342 -14.99 18.98 -13.39
C SER A 342 -15.50 18.89 -14.82
N TYR A 343 -16.83 18.84 -14.94
CA TYR A 343 -17.56 18.81 -16.19
C TYR A 343 -18.42 20.07 -16.26
N GLY A 344 -18.27 20.84 -17.33
CA GLY A 344 -19.10 22.01 -17.60
C GLY A 344 -19.52 22.07 -19.06
N PHE A 345 -20.36 23.04 -19.40
CA PHE A 345 -20.84 23.22 -20.77
C PHE A 345 -19.74 23.69 -21.74
N ASN A 346 -18.73 24.41 -21.23
CA ASN A 346 -17.76 25.13 -22.04
C ASN A 346 -16.41 24.42 -22.16
N GLY A 347 -16.40 23.09 -22.30
CA GLY A 347 -15.16 22.36 -22.55
C GLY A 347 -15.22 20.87 -22.24
N PRO A 348 -14.15 20.14 -22.58
CA PRO A 348 -13.97 18.76 -22.14
C PRO A 348 -13.77 18.70 -20.61
N PRO A 349 -13.88 17.51 -20.01
CA PRO A 349 -13.63 17.33 -18.58
C PRO A 349 -12.19 17.68 -18.21
N GLU A 350 -12.01 18.38 -17.10
CA GLU A 350 -10.69 18.81 -16.62
C GLU A 350 -10.44 18.36 -15.18
N ALA A 351 -9.19 18.02 -14.86
CA ALA A 351 -8.80 17.72 -13.49
C ALA A 351 -8.71 19.03 -12.70
N VAL A 352 -9.42 19.08 -11.57
CA VAL A 352 -9.47 20.25 -10.69
C VAL A 352 -8.87 19.92 -9.34
N LEU A 353 -8.47 20.95 -8.59
CA LEU A 353 -7.93 20.76 -7.24
C LEU A 353 -9.01 20.15 -6.33
N LEU A 354 -8.58 19.28 -5.42
CA LEU A 354 -9.43 18.70 -4.38
C LEU A 354 -9.67 19.75 -3.28
N ASP A 355 -10.40 20.80 -3.63
CA ASP A 355 -10.66 21.99 -2.82
C ASP A 355 -12.12 22.41 -2.95
N THR A 356 -12.66 23.06 -1.92
CA THR A 356 -14.00 23.66 -1.91
C THR A 356 -14.24 24.64 -3.04
N SER A 357 -13.21 25.35 -3.48
CA SER A 357 -13.26 26.27 -4.62
C SER A 357 -13.61 25.59 -5.95
N SER A 358 -13.38 24.28 -6.09
CA SER A 358 -13.78 23.51 -7.26
C SER A 358 -15.28 23.20 -7.30
N ILE A 359 -16.00 23.38 -6.18
CA ILE A 359 -17.44 23.12 -6.09
C ILE A 359 -18.19 24.34 -6.63
N GLN A 360 -18.55 24.27 -7.92
CA GLN A 360 -19.24 25.33 -8.63
C GLN A 360 -20.67 24.92 -9.01
N PRO A 361 -21.65 25.86 -8.99
CA PRO A 361 -23.05 25.55 -9.26
C PRO A 361 -23.30 25.12 -10.72
N ASP A 362 -22.49 25.59 -11.66
CA ASP A 362 -22.59 25.28 -13.10
C ASP A 362 -21.81 24.02 -13.51
N ARG A 363 -21.27 23.26 -12.56
CA ARG A 363 -20.39 22.12 -12.82
C ARG A 363 -20.91 20.83 -12.21
N ILE A 364 -20.63 19.73 -12.90
CA ILE A 364 -20.75 18.36 -12.37
C ILE A 364 -19.36 17.90 -11.99
N LEU A 365 -19.20 17.35 -10.79
CA LEU A 365 -17.93 16.82 -10.32
C LEU A 365 -17.97 15.29 -10.26
N LEU A 366 -16.90 14.64 -10.74
CA LEU A 366 -16.66 13.22 -10.57
C LEU A 366 -15.44 13.05 -9.66
N MET A 367 -15.66 12.50 -8.47
CA MET A 367 -14.59 12.18 -7.52
C MET A 367 -14.33 10.67 -7.54
N ASP A 368 -13.07 10.30 -7.74
CA ASP A 368 -12.58 8.93 -7.63
C ASP A 368 -11.65 8.82 -6.42
N THR A 369 -12.06 8.03 -5.43
CA THR A 369 -11.27 7.73 -4.22
C THR A 369 -10.65 6.34 -4.25
N PHE A 370 -10.68 5.66 -5.40
CA PHE A 370 -10.42 4.23 -5.59
C PHE A 370 -11.46 3.31 -4.95
N PHE A 371 -11.86 3.59 -3.70
CA PHE A 371 -12.85 2.80 -2.96
C PHE A 371 -14.30 3.14 -3.35
N GLN A 372 -14.53 4.40 -3.72
CA GLN A 372 -15.83 4.94 -4.10
C GLN A 372 -15.69 5.90 -5.28
N ILE A 373 -16.70 5.86 -6.16
CA ILE A 373 -16.91 6.85 -7.22
C ILE A 373 -18.12 7.69 -6.80
N LEU A 374 -17.93 9.00 -6.69
CA LEU A 374 -18.98 9.95 -6.31
C LEU A 374 -19.21 10.94 -7.45
N ILE A 375 -20.48 11.15 -7.79
CA ILE A 375 -20.91 12.18 -8.74
C ILE A 375 -21.67 13.25 -7.96
N PHE A 376 -21.20 14.49 -8.05
CA PHE A 376 -21.83 15.65 -7.43
C PHE A 376 -22.37 16.59 -8.51
N HIS A 377 -23.60 17.04 -8.33
CA HIS A 377 -24.24 18.02 -9.21
C HIS A 377 -24.30 19.37 -8.49
N GLY A 378 -23.67 20.39 -9.07
CA GLY A 378 -23.78 21.76 -8.58
C GLY A 378 -25.24 22.22 -8.50
N GLU A 379 -25.54 23.01 -7.48
CA GLU A 379 -26.87 23.58 -7.29
C GLU A 379 -27.05 24.73 -8.28
N VAL A 380 -27.59 24.42 -9.47
CA VAL A 380 -28.06 25.45 -10.38
C VAL A 380 -29.32 26.05 -9.75
N ASN A 381 -29.19 27.23 -9.16
CA ASN A 381 -30.35 28.06 -8.79
C ASN A 381 -31.17 28.32 -10.07
N ARG A 382 -32.21 27.52 -10.29
CA ARG A 382 -33.27 27.87 -11.24
C ARG A 382 -33.99 29.08 -10.65
N ILE A 383 -33.60 30.27 -11.09
CA ILE A 383 -34.42 31.46 -10.94
C ILE A 383 -35.72 31.15 -11.70
N ASN A 384 -36.81 30.96 -10.96
CA ASN A 384 -38.17 30.80 -11.49
C ASN A 384 -38.61 32.04 -12.26
#